data_AF-A0A1M7SEZ4-F1
#
_entry.id   AF-A0A1M7SEZ4-F1
#
_cell.length_a   1.000
_cell.length_b   1.000
_cell.length_c   1.000
_cell.angle_alpha   90.00
_cell.angle_beta   90.00
_cell.angle_gamma   90.00
#
_symmetry.space_group_name_H-M   'P 1'
#
loop_
_entity.id
_entity.type
_entity.pdbx_description
1 polymer ?
#
loop_
_entity_poly.entity_id
_entity_poly.type
_entity_poly.pdbx_seq_one_letter_code
_entity_poly.pdbx_strand_id
1 'polypeptide(L)'
;MQSRQNKKAHENMLEFYRFKAVYDLFAQGFFDEAKAALASLQQAYISLCDENIVLKQQVNELGDILHLSQNLVLDGTVCWVIADKIKQGPYCCACFSEEGILSRLVETKDGWQCPHCGELLDKDDVKVNNFLNNNGTTGFSSSSILK
;
A
#
# COMPACT_ATOMS: atom_id res chain seq x y z
N MET A 1 3.77 -20.90 -3.36
CA MET A 1 2.69 -20.61 -4.33
C MET A 1 1.70 -21.77 -4.52
N GLN A 2 2.15 -23.04 -4.57
CA GLN A 2 1.26 -24.22 -4.71
C GLN A 2 0.21 -24.38 -3.59
N SER A 3 0.53 -24.00 -2.35
CA SER A 3 -0.44 -24.05 -1.22
C SER A 3 -1.62 -23.08 -1.38
N ARG A 4 -1.41 -21.90 -1.97
CA ARG A 4 -2.50 -20.93 -2.25
C ARG A 4 -3.43 -21.39 -3.37
N GLN A 5 -2.90 -22.13 -4.36
CA GLN A 5 -3.69 -22.67 -5.47
C GLN A 5 -4.59 -23.84 -5.03
N ASN A 6 -4.09 -24.74 -4.17
CA ASN A 6 -4.89 -25.85 -3.63
C ASN A 6 -6.02 -25.37 -2.72
N LYS A 7 -5.79 -24.29 -1.94
CA LYS A 7 -6.84 -23.70 -1.09
C LYS A 7 -7.98 -23.10 -1.92
N LYS A 8 -7.64 -22.39 -3.01
CA LYS A 8 -8.59 -21.76 -3.93
C LYS A 8 -9.47 -22.78 -4.67
N ALA A 9 -8.91 -23.93 -5.05
CA ALA A 9 -9.66 -25.01 -5.68
C ALA A 9 -10.68 -25.66 -4.73
N HIS A 10 -10.31 -25.85 -3.46
CA HIS A 10 -11.18 -26.39 -2.42
C HIS A 10 -12.31 -25.41 -2.05
N GLU A 11 -12.01 -24.12 -1.98
CA GLU A 11 -13.01 -23.05 -1.77
C GLU A 11 -14.03 -22.98 -2.93
N ASN A 12 -13.58 -23.01 -4.18
CA ASN A 12 -14.46 -23.05 -5.36
C ASN A 12 -15.38 -24.29 -5.38
N MET A 13 -14.88 -25.44 -4.91
CA MET A 13 -15.63 -26.68 -4.84
C MET A 13 -16.74 -26.61 -3.77
N LEU A 14 -16.49 -25.95 -2.63
CA LEU A 14 -17.46 -25.75 -1.55
C LEU A 14 -18.62 -24.81 -1.95
N GLU A 15 -18.35 -23.78 -2.75
CA GLU A 15 -19.40 -22.86 -3.24
C GLU A 15 -20.33 -23.54 -4.24
N PHE A 16 -19.78 -24.36 -5.14
CA PHE A 16 -20.58 -25.13 -6.11
C PHE A 16 -21.61 -26.04 -5.43
N TYR A 17 -21.24 -26.70 -4.32
CA TYR A 17 -22.17 -27.54 -3.56
C TYR A 17 -23.32 -26.75 -2.91
N ARG A 18 -23.08 -25.49 -2.52
CA ARG A 18 -24.12 -24.66 -1.91
C ARG A 18 -25.15 -24.18 -2.93
N PHE A 19 -24.73 -23.82 -4.14
CA PHE A 19 -25.69 -23.46 -5.21
C PHE A 19 -26.53 -24.65 -5.65
N LYS A 20 -25.92 -25.85 -5.75
CA LYS A 20 -26.66 -27.07 -6.04
C LYS A 20 -27.70 -27.37 -4.96
N ALA A 21 -27.36 -27.21 -3.69
CA ALA A 21 -28.31 -27.39 -2.59
C ALA A 21 -29.53 -26.46 -2.68
N VAL A 22 -29.32 -25.19 -3.04
CA VAL A 22 -30.43 -24.24 -3.29
C VAL A 22 -31.30 -24.70 -4.46
N TYR A 23 -30.67 -25.11 -5.57
CA TYR A 23 -31.40 -25.63 -6.73
C TYR A 23 -32.23 -26.87 -6.39
N ASP A 24 -31.65 -27.82 -5.64
CA ASP A 24 -32.32 -29.05 -5.24
C ASP A 24 -33.53 -28.76 -4.34
N LEU A 25 -33.45 -27.75 -3.45
CA LEU A 25 -34.58 -27.29 -2.64
C LEU A 25 -35.71 -26.71 -3.51
N PHE A 26 -35.37 -25.91 -4.52
CA PHE A 26 -36.34 -25.41 -5.51
C PHE A 26 -36.99 -26.55 -6.29
N ALA A 27 -36.20 -27.52 -6.75
CA ALA A 27 -36.68 -28.66 -7.52
C ALA A 27 -37.61 -29.58 -6.70
N GLN A 28 -37.40 -29.65 -5.39
CA GLN A 28 -38.23 -30.42 -4.45
C GLN A 28 -39.46 -29.64 -3.94
N GLY A 29 -39.62 -28.36 -4.29
CA GLY A 29 -40.76 -27.53 -3.89
C GLY A 29 -40.63 -26.86 -2.53
N PHE A 30 -39.48 -26.95 -1.87
CA PHE A 30 -39.17 -26.29 -0.59
C PHE A 30 -38.77 -24.83 -0.82
N PHE A 31 -39.73 -24.02 -1.26
CA PHE A 31 -39.46 -22.66 -1.76
C PHE A 31 -38.96 -21.70 -0.68
N ASP A 32 -39.46 -21.80 0.55
CA ASP A 32 -39.09 -20.86 1.61
C ASP A 32 -37.69 -21.16 2.14
N GLU A 33 -37.34 -22.44 2.30
CA GLU A 33 -35.99 -22.90 2.62
C GLU A 33 -35.00 -22.53 1.49
N ALA A 34 -35.40 -22.70 0.23
CA ALA A 34 -34.57 -22.33 -0.91
C ALA A 34 -34.29 -20.81 -0.94
N LYS A 35 -35.30 -19.97 -0.69
CA LYS A 35 -35.14 -18.51 -0.58
C LYS A 35 -34.22 -18.13 0.58
N ALA A 36 -34.39 -18.74 1.75
CA ALA A 36 -33.54 -18.46 2.90
C ALA A 36 -32.07 -18.85 2.64
N ALA A 37 -31.84 -20.01 2.03
CA ALA A 37 -30.51 -20.47 1.66
C ALA A 37 -29.87 -19.57 0.58
N LEU A 38 -30.65 -19.11 -0.40
CA LEU A 38 -30.18 -18.16 -1.41
C LEU A 38 -29.82 -16.81 -0.80
N ALA A 39 -30.65 -16.28 0.11
CA ALA A 39 -30.38 -15.02 0.81
C ALA A 39 -29.10 -15.12 1.65
N SER A 40 -28.88 -16.25 2.33
CA SER A 40 -27.64 -16.50 3.07
C SER A 40 -26.41 -16.51 2.16
N LEU A 41 -26.50 -17.16 0.99
CA LEU A 41 -25.44 -17.15 -0.01
C LEU A 41 -25.15 -15.74 -0.55
N GLN A 42 -26.20 -14.97 -0.84
CA GLN A 42 -26.06 -13.58 -1.30
C GLN A 42 -25.35 -12.72 -0.24
N GLN A 43 -25.75 -12.85 1.03
CA GLN A 43 -25.11 -12.12 2.12
C GLN A 43 -23.63 -12.49 2.27
N ALA A 44 -23.30 -13.78 2.16
CA ALA A 44 -21.92 -14.25 2.20
C ALA A 44 -21.10 -13.69 1.01
N TYR A 45 -21.67 -13.67 -0.19
CA TYR A 45 -21.03 -13.11 -1.37
C TYR A 45 -20.78 -11.60 -1.24
N ILE A 46 -21.75 -10.85 -0.72
CA ILE A 46 -21.60 -9.40 -0.46
C ILE A 46 -20.46 -9.18 0.54
N SER A 47 -20.48 -9.91 1.67
CA SER A 47 -19.42 -9.81 2.68
C SER A 47 -18.03 -10.12 2.11
N LEU A 48 -17.92 -11.11 1.22
CA LEU A 48 -16.67 -11.45 0.56
C LEU A 48 -16.22 -10.38 -0.44
N CYS A 49 -17.17 -9.77 -1.17
CA CYS A 49 -16.88 -8.62 -2.03
C CYS A 49 -16.36 -7.43 -1.24
N ASP A 50 -16.99 -7.11 -0.10
CA ASP A 50 -16.59 -6.01 0.78
C ASP A 50 -15.18 -6.24 1.32
N GLU A 51 -14.89 -7.44 1.83
CA GLU A 51 -13.55 -7.82 2.26
C GLU A 51 -12.53 -7.70 1.11
N ASN A 52 -12.90 -8.12 -0.10
CA ASN A 52 -12.03 -8.02 -1.26
C ASN A 52 -11.70 -6.57 -1.63
N ILE A 53 -12.66 -5.66 -1.51
CA ILE A 53 -12.46 -4.23 -1.75
C ILE A 53 -11.48 -3.67 -0.72
N VAL A 54 -11.69 -3.97 0.57
CA VAL A 54 -10.80 -3.52 1.65
C VAL A 54 -9.38 -4.05 1.45
N LEU A 55 -9.23 -5.33 1.13
CA LEU A 55 -7.91 -5.94 0.90
C LEU A 55 -7.21 -5.33 -0.32
N LYS A 56 -7.93 -5.07 -1.41
CA LYS A 56 -7.37 -4.38 -2.58
C LYS A 56 -6.91 -2.97 -2.24
N GLN A 57 -7.69 -2.24 -1.45
CA GLN A 57 -7.31 -0.91 -1.00
C GLN A 57 -6.02 -0.96 -0.16
N GLN A 58 -5.93 -1.86 0.81
CA GLN A 58 -4.73 -2.03 1.63
C GLN A 58 -3.50 -2.39 0.79
N VAL A 59 -3.66 -3.27 -0.21
CA VAL A 59 -2.57 -3.63 -1.14
C VAL A 59 -2.12 -2.42 -1.95
N ASN A 60 -3.05 -1.60 -2.43
CA ASN A 60 -2.71 -0.38 -3.17
C ASN A 60 -1.98 0.63 -2.28
N GLU A 61 -2.49 0.90 -1.07
CA GLU A 61 -1.85 1.81 -0.11
C GLU A 61 -0.42 1.36 0.24
N LEU A 62 -0.21 0.07 0.48
CA LEU A 62 1.13 -0.49 0.69
C LEU A 62 2.01 -0.38 -0.55
N GLY A 63 1.43 -0.55 -1.74
CA GLY A 63 2.11 -0.35 -3.02
C GLY A 63 2.61 1.09 -3.16
N ASP A 64 1.78 2.07 -2.82
CA ASP A 64 2.13 3.49 -2.87
C ASP A 64 3.23 3.85 -1.87
N ILE A 65 3.15 3.34 -0.63
CA ILE A 65 4.20 3.52 0.39
C ILE A 65 5.52 2.93 -0.08
N LEU A 66 5.49 1.69 -0.61
CA LEU A 66 6.69 1.03 -1.14
C LEU A 66 7.27 1.81 -2.31
N HIS A 67 6.44 2.25 -3.25
CA HIS A 67 6.86 3.06 -4.37
C HIS A 67 7.54 4.35 -3.92
N LEU A 68 6.95 5.05 -2.95
CA LEU A 68 7.56 6.25 -2.38
C LEU A 68 8.91 5.91 -1.73
N SER A 69 8.98 4.88 -0.89
CA SER A 69 10.21 4.51 -0.19
C SER A 69 11.36 4.14 -1.12
N GLN A 70 11.06 3.51 -2.26
CA GLN A 70 12.06 3.13 -3.26
C GLN A 70 12.57 4.32 -4.07
N ASN A 71 11.75 5.36 -4.21
CA ASN A 71 12.05 6.55 -5.00
C ASN A 71 12.46 7.75 -4.14
N LEU A 72 12.54 7.58 -2.82
CA LEU A 72 13.01 8.62 -1.91
C LEU A 72 14.53 8.58 -1.78
N VAL A 73 15.17 9.70 -2.04
CA VAL A 73 16.61 9.90 -1.90
C VAL A 73 16.86 10.92 -0.79
N LEU A 74 17.64 10.49 0.21
CA LEU A 74 18.14 11.35 1.27
C LEU A 74 19.45 12.00 0.79
N ASP A 75 19.54 13.32 0.87
CA ASP A 75 20.67 14.13 0.41
C ASP A 75 21.03 15.15 1.49
N GLY A 76 21.85 14.72 2.46
CA GLY A 76 22.14 15.52 3.66
C GLY A 76 20.90 15.68 4.53
N THR A 77 20.49 16.92 4.75
CA THR A 77 19.33 17.29 5.59
C THR A 77 18.03 17.42 4.78
N VAL A 78 18.10 17.24 3.46
CA VAL A 78 16.95 17.34 2.55
C VAL A 78 16.67 16.03 1.80
N CYS A 79 15.40 15.87 1.45
CA CYS A 79 14.86 14.67 0.83
C CYS A 79 14.38 15.00 -0.58
N TRP A 80 14.46 14.03 -1.47
CA TRP A 80 14.04 14.16 -2.85
C TRP A 80 13.25 12.94 -3.30
N VAL A 81 12.20 13.15 -4.08
CA VAL A 81 11.42 12.05 -4.67
C VAL A 81 11.75 11.96 -6.15
N ILE A 82 12.15 10.78 -6.62
CA ILE A 82 12.41 10.52 -8.04
C ILE A 82 11.12 10.03 -8.69
N ALA A 83 10.52 10.84 -9.57
CA ALA A 83 9.36 10.44 -10.37
C ALA A 83 9.72 10.59 -11.85
N ASP A 84 9.58 9.54 -12.65
CA ASP A 84 9.89 9.53 -14.09
C ASP A 84 11.28 10.08 -14.43
N LYS A 85 12.29 9.77 -13.60
CA LYS A 85 13.68 10.26 -13.68
C LYS A 85 13.83 11.76 -13.42
N ILE A 86 12.78 12.43 -12.95
CA ILE A 86 12.79 13.82 -12.51
C ILE A 86 12.93 13.85 -10.99
N LYS A 87 13.90 14.62 -10.50
CA LYS A 87 14.11 14.87 -9.07
C LYS A 87 13.11 15.93 -8.60
N GLN A 88 12.16 15.53 -7.76
CA GLN A 88 11.17 16.44 -7.15
C GLN A 88 11.58 16.78 -5.71
N GLY A 89 11.44 18.05 -5.36
CA GLY A 89 11.77 18.56 -4.02
C GLY A 89 12.31 19.99 -4.08
N PRO A 90 13.13 20.41 -3.11
CA PRO A 90 13.55 19.64 -1.93
C PRO A 90 12.44 19.51 -0.88
N TYR A 91 12.48 18.43 -0.10
CA TYR A 91 11.58 18.16 1.02
C TYR A 91 12.36 18.14 2.34
N CYS A 92 11.68 18.43 3.45
CA CYS A 92 12.25 18.32 4.78
C CYS A 92 12.41 16.84 5.18
N CYS A 93 13.65 16.37 5.37
CA CYS A 93 13.86 15.00 5.84
C CYS A 93 13.46 14.78 7.29
N ALA A 94 13.61 15.77 8.16
CA ALA A 94 13.26 15.65 9.58
C ALA A 94 11.77 15.36 9.76
N CYS A 95 10.90 16.15 9.11
CA CYS A 95 9.45 15.90 9.13
C CYS A 95 9.08 14.53 8.56
N PHE A 96 9.80 14.08 7.52
CA PHE A 96 9.54 12.77 6.95
C PHE A 96 9.97 11.64 7.90
N SER A 97 11.12 11.76 8.56
CA SER A 97 11.61 10.73 9.48
C SER A 97 10.80 10.61 10.77
N GLU A 98 10.32 11.74 11.29
CA GLU A 98 9.60 11.77 12.58
C GLU A 98 8.10 11.54 12.41
N GLU A 99 7.51 12.12 11.36
CA GLU A 99 6.06 12.17 11.20
C GLU A 99 5.57 11.53 9.88
N GLY A 100 6.47 11.10 8.99
CA GLY A 100 6.11 10.59 7.66
C GLY A 100 5.64 11.66 6.68
N ILE A 101 5.84 12.95 7.00
CA ILE A 101 5.34 14.08 6.21
C ILE A 101 6.41 14.60 5.24
N LEU A 102 6.13 14.52 3.94
CA LEU A 102 6.95 15.17 2.91
C LEU A 102 6.58 16.65 2.74
N SER A 103 7.07 17.47 3.66
CA SER A 103 6.89 18.92 3.60
C SER A 103 7.88 19.54 2.59
N ARG A 104 7.36 20.19 1.54
CA ARG A 104 8.20 20.87 0.54
C ARG A 104 8.85 22.10 1.17
N LEU A 105 10.16 22.21 1.06
CA LEU A 105 10.89 23.37 1.57
C LEU A 105 10.63 24.59 0.70
N VAL A 106 10.55 25.76 1.33
CA VAL A 106 10.38 27.05 0.67
C VAL A 106 11.71 27.78 0.64
N GLU A 107 12.03 28.38 -0.49
CA GLU A 107 13.24 29.17 -0.65
C GLU A 107 13.11 30.54 0.03
N THR A 108 14.08 30.87 0.88
CA THR A 108 14.19 32.15 1.59
C THR A 108 15.54 32.81 1.28
N LYS A 109 15.78 34.01 1.83
CA LYS A 109 17.06 34.71 1.69
C LYS A 109 18.21 33.95 2.37
N ASP A 110 17.90 33.21 3.43
CA ASP A 110 18.87 32.60 4.33
C ASP A 110 18.99 31.08 4.09
N GLY A 111 18.33 30.53 3.07
CA GLY A 111 18.40 29.11 2.72
C GLY A 111 17.05 28.52 2.30
N TRP A 112 16.77 27.32 2.75
CA TRP A 112 15.49 26.63 2.61
C TRP A 112 14.80 26.50 3.96
N GLN A 113 13.55 26.91 4.05
CA GLN A 113 12.78 26.82 5.29
C GLN A 113 11.66 25.79 5.15
N CYS A 114 11.53 24.93 6.16
CA CYS A 114 10.41 24.01 6.24
C CYS A 114 9.16 24.74 6.75
N PRO A 115 8.04 24.76 6.01
CA PRO A 115 6.80 25.39 6.48
C PRO A 115 6.09 24.59 7.58
N HIS A 116 6.50 23.33 7.81
CA HIS A 116 5.90 22.45 8.80
C HIS A 116 6.57 22.58 10.18
N CYS A 117 7.89 22.34 10.25
CA CYS A 117 8.64 22.41 11.52
C CYS A 117 9.39 23.74 11.73
N GLY A 118 9.51 24.59 10.70
CA GLY A 118 10.21 25.87 10.78
C GLY A 118 11.72 25.80 10.60
N GLU A 119 12.31 24.61 10.51
CA GLU A 119 13.76 24.39 10.34
C GLU A 119 14.29 25.15 9.12
N LEU A 120 15.41 25.85 9.29
CA LEU A 120 16.13 26.55 8.24
C LEU A 120 17.37 25.73 7.86
N LEU A 121 17.44 25.33 6.60
CA LEU A 121 18.46 24.46 6.05
C LEU A 121 19.31 25.23 5.05
N ASP A 122 20.63 25.11 5.18
CA ASP A 122 21.55 25.71 4.22
C ASP A 122 21.52 24.93 2.90
N LYS A 123 21.62 25.65 1.79
CA LYS A 123 21.68 25.03 0.45
C LYS A 123 23.03 24.39 0.19
N ASP A 124 24.07 24.85 0.88
CA ASP A 124 25.44 24.37 0.71
C ASP A 124 25.68 23.01 1.38
N ASP A 125 24.78 22.57 2.28
CA ASP A 125 24.83 21.24 2.92
C ASP A 125 24.38 20.10 2.00
N VAL A 126 23.81 20.42 0.83
CA VAL A 126 23.40 19.44 -0.18
C VAL A 126 24.61 18.97 -0.96
N LYS A 127 24.99 17.71 -0.77
CA LYS A 127 26.08 17.12 -1.56
C LYS A 127 25.51 16.75 -2.92
N VAL A 128 25.79 17.58 -3.93
CA VAL A 128 25.45 17.32 -5.34
C VAL A 128 26.10 16.01 -5.79
N ASN A 129 25.43 14.90 -5.53
CA ASN A 129 25.85 13.59 -5.98
C ASN A 129 25.21 13.35 -7.34
N ASN A 130 26.06 13.19 -8.36
CA ASN A 130 25.69 12.81 -9.72
C ASN A 130 25.12 11.37 -9.73
N PHE A 131 23.83 11.22 -9.39
CA PHE A 131 23.17 9.92 -9.22
C PHE A 131 22.52 9.34 -10.50
N LEU A 132 23.02 9.68 -11.69
CA LEU A 132 22.60 8.94 -12.89
C LEU A 132 23.30 7.58 -13.05
N ASN A 133 24.16 7.16 -12.12
CA ASN A 133 24.76 5.82 -12.12
C ASN A 133 24.71 5.21 -10.72
N ASN A 134 23.74 4.33 -10.45
CA ASN A 134 23.98 3.05 -9.78
C ASN A 134 22.66 2.26 -9.62
N ASN A 135 22.50 1.25 -10.47
CA ASN A 135 21.76 0.05 -10.12
C ASN A 135 22.48 -0.59 -8.92
N GLY A 136 21.85 -0.67 -7.75
CA GLY A 136 22.41 -1.47 -6.65
C GLY A 136 21.94 -1.07 -5.25
N THR A 137 20.97 -1.82 -4.73
CA THR A 137 20.99 -2.37 -3.37
C THR A 137 21.15 -1.38 -2.20
N THR A 138 20.05 -0.80 -1.73
CA THR A 138 19.90 -0.48 -0.30
C THR A 138 18.91 -1.46 0.30
N GLY A 139 19.46 -2.57 0.81
CA GLY A 139 18.71 -3.51 1.63
C GLY A 139 18.30 -2.82 2.92
N PHE A 140 16.99 -2.62 3.10
CA PHE A 140 16.42 -2.39 4.42
C PHE A 140 16.58 -3.70 5.19
N SER A 141 17.62 -3.78 6.02
CA SER A 141 17.86 -4.90 6.90
C SER A 141 16.77 -4.89 7.97
N SER A 142 15.73 -5.71 7.79
CA SER A 142 14.78 -6.04 8.85
C SER A 142 15.54 -6.68 10.00
N SER A 143 15.76 -5.93 11.07
CA SER A 143 16.09 -6.50 12.36
C SER A 143 15.51 -5.63 13.46
N SER A 144 14.70 -6.29 14.29
CA SER A 144 14.39 -5.93 15.68
C SER A 144 13.17 -5.05 15.94
N ILE A 145 11.96 -5.62 15.81
CA ILE A 145 10.86 -5.31 16.75
C ILE A 145 10.13 -6.62 17.11
N LEU A 146 10.65 -7.28 18.15
CA LEU A 146 9.92 -8.23 19.01
C LEU A 146 10.58 -8.12 20.39
N LYS A 147 9.93 -7.38 21.28
CA LYS A 147 9.96 -7.58 22.73
C LYS A 147 8.56 -7.29 23.25
#